data_AF-F7AB17-F1
#
_entry.id   AF-F7AB17-F1
#
_cell.length_a   1.000
_cell.length_b   1.000
_cell.length_c   1.000
_cell.angle_alpha   90.00
_cell.angle_beta   90.00
_cell.angle_gamma   90.00
#
_symmetry.space_group_name_H-M   'P 1'
#
loop_
_entity.id
_entity.type
_entity.pdbx_description
1 polymer ?
#
loop_
_entity_poly.entity_id
_entity_poly.type
_entity_poly.pdbx_seq_one_letter_code
_entity_poly.pdbx_strand_id
1 'polypeptide(L)'
;MRNEKIYIREKRMEQRRLANKLAKELKRPVEDMCLKNNKPLPILQPLQGTLKEKDTKRWSQLDGKATADVLMVLEFLHTFKDAILIDESVIPTFEQLQRSLLNDPEHTGSLVQLTMALLHQCLCDPGVPAPGPWLHCMTGMKVTDVDVSKGNYSEILRLFIWARKGFKCETSKILDTVPFLALKAEQKAEILAYLVNELVCSRPVCAEIEKHLENLATLRRDKWIVEGKIRQARIEHANDGSDTSTNSPMKQRLKIKVGNTEKDDDERDSVKGDNDSVYGTESKPTCRSDTAIQRKMKELTKV
;
A
#
# COMPACT_ATOMS: atom_id res chain seq x y z
N MET A 1 9.69 -22.48 77.78
CA MET A 1 10.59 -22.64 76.61
C MET A 1 10.03 -23.47 75.44
N ARG A 2 9.20 -24.52 75.63
CA ARG A 2 8.69 -25.34 74.51
C ARG A 2 7.56 -24.66 73.72
N ASN A 3 6.63 -24.00 74.41
CA ASN A 3 5.47 -23.33 73.79
C ASN A 3 5.86 -22.06 73.01
N GLU A 4 6.86 -21.33 73.48
CA GLU A 4 7.37 -20.13 72.81
C GLU A 4 8.08 -20.46 71.47
N LYS A 5 8.81 -21.58 71.42
CA LYS A 5 9.42 -22.08 70.18
C LYS A 5 8.36 -22.55 69.16
N ILE A 6 7.24 -23.09 69.63
CA ILE A 6 6.11 -23.49 68.77
C ILE A 6 5.45 -22.23 68.19
N TYR A 7 5.19 -21.22 69.02
CA TYR A 7 4.60 -19.95 68.59
C TYR A 7 5.46 -19.21 67.55
N ILE A 8 6.78 -19.13 67.76
CA ILE A 8 7.71 -18.52 66.80
C ILE A 8 7.73 -19.30 65.47
N ARG A 9 7.67 -20.64 65.52
CA ARG A 9 7.63 -21.49 64.33
C ARG A 9 6.32 -21.31 63.55
N GLU A 10 5.20 -21.18 64.25
CA GLU A 10 3.87 -20.94 63.67
C GLU A 10 3.80 -19.57 63.00
N LYS A 11 4.25 -18.51 63.69
CA LYS A 11 4.33 -17.15 63.14
C LYS A 11 5.22 -17.07 61.89
N ARG A 12 6.36 -17.79 61.88
CA ARG A 12 7.25 -17.86 60.72
C ARG A 12 6.63 -18.65 59.55
N MET A 13 5.84 -19.68 59.85
CA MET A 13 5.11 -20.45 58.85
C MET A 13 3.99 -19.62 58.20
N GLU A 14 3.28 -18.83 59.01
CA GLU A 14 2.24 -17.93 58.55
C GLU A 14 2.78 -16.79 57.69
N GLN A 15 3.90 -16.19 58.10
CA GLN A 15 4.62 -15.20 57.28
C GLN A 15 5.08 -15.79 55.94
N ARG A 16 5.60 -17.02 55.93
CA ARG A 16 5.96 -17.73 54.68
C ARG A 16 4.73 -18.01 53.83
N ARG A 17 3.59 -18.35 54.43
CA ARG A 17 2.33 -18.59 53.72
C ARG A 17 1.82 -17.32 53.05
N LEU A 18 1.87 -16.19 53.75
CA LEU A 18 1.52 -14.87 53.21
C LEU A 18 2.46 -14.44 52.07
N ALA A 19 3.77 -14.57 52.27
CA ALA A 19 4.76 -14.26 51.23
C ALA A 19 4.57 -15.13 49.98
N ASN A 20 4.29 -16.42 50.15
CA ASN A 20 4.01 -17.33 49.04
C ASN A 20 2.70 -16.99 48.31
N LYS A 21 1.67 -16.50 49.01
CA LYS A 21 0.46 -15.99 48.36
C LYS A 21 0.76 -14.75 47.53
N LEU A 22 1.46 -13.77 48.10
CA LEU A 22 1.83 -12.55 47.38
C LEU A 22 2.71 -12.85 46.16
N ALA A 23 3.68 -13.77 46.29
CA ALA A 23 4.54 -14.19 45.18
C ALA A 23 3.76 -14.92 44.08
N LYS A 24 2.70 -15.68 44.43
CA LYS A 24 1.79 -16.28 43.45
C LYS A 24 0.97 -15.21 42.72
N GLU A 25 0.48 -14.19 43.41
CA GLU A 25 -0.23 -13.06 42.78
C GLU A 25 0.68 -12.26 41.85
N LEU A 26 1.92 -11.96 42.27
CA LEU A 26 2.92 -11.26 41.44
C LEU A 26 3.37 -12.06 40.21
N LYS A 27 3.30 -13.40 40.27
CA LYS A 27 3.59 -14.28 39.13
C LYS A 27 2.37 -14.55 38.25
N ARG A 28 1.19 -14.04 38.61
CA ARG A 28 0.05 -14.11 37.68
C ARG A 28 0.42 -13.29 36.45
N PRO A 29 0.18 -13.83 35.24
CA PRO A 29 0.37 -13.05 34.02
C PRO A 29 -0.50 -11.80 34.13
N VAL A 30 0.13 -10.63 33.98
CA VAL A 30 -0.58 -9.37 33.94
C VAL A 30 -1.31 -9.32 32.61
N GLU A 31 -2.65 -9.24 32.64
CA GLU A 31 -3.43 -8.97 31.43
C GLU A 31 -3.18 -7.52 31.00
N ASP A 32 -2.17 -7.31 30.16
CA ASP A 32 -1.82 -6.02 29.53
C ASP A 32 -2.80 -5.63 28.40
N MET A 33 -4.09 -5.96 28.55
CA MET A 33 -5.12 -5.66 27.54
C MET A 33 -5.67 -4.23 27.65
N CYS A 34 -5.24 -3.45 28.64
CA CYS A 34 -5.69 -2.08 28.86
C CYS A 34 -4.51 -1.12 29.08
N LEU A 35 -4.35 -0.16 28.19
CA LEU A 35 -3.39 0.95 28.35
C LEU A 35 -3.75 1.77 29.59
N LYS A 36 -2.84 1.86 30.57
CA LYS A 36 -3.04 2.60 31.84
C LYS A 36 -3.38 4.08 31.65
N ASN A 37 -2.96 4.67 30.53
CA ASN A 37 -3.25 6.04 30.12
C ASN A 37 -3.99 6.03 28.77
N ASN A 38 -5.27 5.67 28.78
CA ASN A 38 -6.09 5.73 27.58
C ASN A 38 -6.45 7.20 27.29
N LYS A 39 -5.54 7.94 26.63
CA LYS A 39 -5.92 9.19 25.98
C LYS A 39 -6.95 8.84 24.90
N PRO A 40 -8.12 9.50 24.86
CA PRO A 40 -9.04 9.27 23.76
C PRO A 40 -8.29 9.50 22.45
N LEU A 41 -8.56 8.66 21.44
CA LEU A 41 -8.00 8.88 20.11
C LEU A 41 -8.32 10.33 19.71
N PRO A 42 -7.33 11.06 19.16
CA PRO A 42 -7.61 12.40 18.66
C PRO A 42 -8.74 12.30 17.64
N ILE A 43 -9.71 13.21 17.73
CA ILE A 43 -10.76 13.33 16.73
C ILE A 43 -10.06 13.83 15.46
N LEU A 44 -9.77 12.91 14.55
CA LEU A 44 -9.22 13.25 13.25
C LEU A 44 -10.31 13.98 12.46
N GLN A 45 -10.07 15.26 12.16
CA GLN A 45 -10.87 15.94 11.17
C GLN A 45 -10.53 15.33 9.79
N PRO A 46 -11.53 14.99 8.96
CA PRO A 46 -11.28 14.57 7.59
C PRO A 46 -10.36 15.57 6.87
N LEU A 47 -9.44 15.05 6.07
CA LEU A 47 -8.40 15.85 5.41
C LEU A 47 -9.03 17.02 4.63
N GLN A 48 -8.62 18.24 4.96
CA GLN A 48 -9.12 19.44 4.28
C GLN A 48 -8.42 19.67 2.91
N GLY A 49 -8.79 18.93 1.86
CA GLY A 49 -8.62 19.31 0.43
C GLY A 49 -9.77 20.15 -0.21
N THR A 50 -9.46 21.43 -0.42
CA THR A 50 -10.04 22.43 -1.36
C THR A 50 -11.55 22.49 -1.57
N LEU A 51 -12.23 23.17 -0.64
CA LEU A 51 -13.36 23.99 -1.03
C LEU A 51 -13.38 25.29 -0.23
N LYS A 52 -13.44 26.42 -0.96
CA LYS A 52 -13.46 27.78 -0.40
C LYS A 52 -14.46 27.84 0.76
N GLU A 53 -14.03 28.49 1.85
CA GLU A 53 -14.63 28.62 3.20
C GLU A 53 -16.14 28.88 3.33
N LYS A 54 -16.90 29.01 2.23
CA LYS A 54 -18.32 29.34 2.25
C LYS A 54 -19.28 28.14 2.12
N ASP A 55 -18.77 26.95 1.75
CA ASP A 55 -19.61 25.75 1.61
C ASP A 55 -19.15 24.64 2.57
N THR A 56 -19.51 24.76 3.85
CA THR A 56 -19.26 23.75 4.90
C THR A 56 -19.93 22.39 4.64
N LYS A 57 -20.69 22.25 3.54
CA LYS A 57 -21.36 21.01 3.09
C LYS A 57 -20.66 20.26 1.96
N ARG A 58 -19.54 20.76 1.41
CA ARG A 58 -18.89 20.14 0.22
C ARG A 58 -17.67 19.27 0.52
N TRP A 59 -17.40 19.02 1.79
CA TRP A 59 -16.30 18.18 2.28
C TRP A 59 -16.60 16.66 2.29
N SER A 60 -17.69 16.24 1.64
CA SER A 60 -18.22 14.86 1.69
C SER A 60 -18.45 14.22 0.32
N GLN A 61 -17.77 14.67 -0.74
CA GLN A 61 -18.23 14.32 -2.09
C GLN A 61 -17.67 13.01 -2.65
N LEU A 62 -16.47 12.59 -2.24
CA LEU A 62 -15.92 11.27 -2.58
C LEU A 62 -15.62 10.50 -1.29
N ASP A 63 -15.89 9.20 -1.29
CA ASP A 63 -15.47 8.35 -0.18
C ASP A 63 -13.93 8.18 -0.17
N GLY A 64 -13.38 7.66 0.94
CA GLY A 64 -11.94 7.47 1.08
C GLY A 64 -11.34 6.50 0.05
N LYS A 65 -12.07 5.47 -0.36
CA LYS A 65 -11.66 4.51 -1.39
C LYS A 65 -11.64 5.16 -2.78
N ALA A 66 -12.68 5.91 -3.15
CA ALA A 66 -12.75 6.64 -4.40
C ALA A 66 -11.65 7.71 -4.48
N THR A 67 -11.35 8.38 -3.37
CA THR A 67 -10.22 9.31 -3.29
C THR A 67 -8.87 8.61 -3.50
N ALA A 68 -8.68 7.44 -2.88
CA ALA A 68 -7.48 6.63 -3.10
C ALA A 68 -7.34 6.15 -4.55
N ASP A 69 -8.46 5.76 -5.18
CA ASP A 69 -8.50 5.38 -6.60
C ASP A 69 -8.10 6.54 -7.51
N VAL A 70 -8.62 7.75 -7.25
CA VAL A 70 -8.24 8.97 -7.98
C VAL A 70 -6.75 9.25 -7.86
N LEU A 71 -6.20 9.20 -6.65
CA LEU A 71 -4.77 9.42 -6.42
C LEU A 71 -3.93 8.36 -7.14
N MET A 72 -4.32 7.10 -7.05
CA MET A 72 -3.61 6.01 -7.73
C MET A 72 -3.58 6.21 -9.24
N VAL A 73 -4.71 6.62 -9.85
CA VAL A 73 -4.80 6.94 -11.28
C VAL A 73 -3.88 8.11 -11.64
N LEU A 74 -3.90 9.20 -10.87
CA LEU A 74 -3.08 10.38 -11.15
C LEU A 74 -1.58 10.08 -11.03
N GLU A 75 -1.18 9.37 -9.97
CA GLU A 75 0.23 8.99 -9.79
C GLU A 75 0.72 8.09 -10.92
N PHE A 76 -0.10 7.12 -11.36
CA PHE A 76 0.22 6.30 -12.52
C PHE A 76 0.39 7.13 -13.78
N LEU A 77 -0.54 8.05 -14.07
CA LEU A 77 -0.47 8.91 -15.26
C LEU A 77 0.78 9.79 -15.22
N HIS A 78 1.08 10.44 -14.09
CA HIS A 78 2.27 11.27 -13.98
C HIS A 78 3.58 10.47 -14.09
N THR A 79 3.58 9.21 -13.67
CA THR A 79 4.76 8.35 -13.72
C THR A 79 4.98 7.72 -15.11
N PHE A 80 3.89 7.31 -15.79
CA PHE A 80 3.98 6.46 -16.98
C PHE A 80 3.39 7.08 -18.25
N LYS A 81 2.96 8.36 -18.26
CA LYS A 81 2.37 9.03 -19.43
C LYS A 81 3.17 8.84 -20.72
N ASP A 82 4.50 8.93 -20.64
CA ASP A 82 5.38 8.79 -21.80
C ASP A 82 5.43 7.34 -22.31
N ALA A 83 5.34 6.36 -21.41
CA ALA A 83 5.33 4.94 -21.76
C ALA A 83 4.01 4.53 -22.43
N ILE A 84 2.88 5.06 -21.97
CA ILE A 84 1.54 4.77 -22.51
C ILE A 84 1.09 5.77 -23.59
N LEU A 85 1.96 6.68 -24.01
CA LEU A 85 1.72 7.68 -25.06
C LEU A 85 0.45 8.52 -24.81
N ILE A 86 0.24 8.95 -23.56
CA ILE A 86 -0.85 9.87 -23.19
C ILE A 86 -0.29 11.28 -23.12
N ASP A 87 -0.91 12.20 -23.87
CA ASP A 87 -0.55 13.61 -23.85
C ASP A 87 -0.80 14.25 -22.48
N GLU A 88 0.09 15.14 -22.06
CA GLU A 88 -0.04 15.88 -20.80
C GLU A 88 -1.34 16.71 -20.71
N SER A 89 -1.86 17.15 -21.86
CA SER A 89 -3.13 17.89 -21.91
C SER A 89 -4.36 17.07 -21.49
N VAL A 90 -4.26 15.74 -21.54
CA VAL A 90 -5.33 14.82 -21.16
C VAL A 90 -5.37 14.59 -19.66
N ILE A 91 -4.24 14.81 -18.96
CA ILE A 91 -4.08 14.49 -17.54
C ILE A 91 -4.71 15.62 -16.70
N PRO A 92 -5.81 15.36 -15.99
CA PRO A 92 -6.45 16.36 -15.15
C PRO A 92 -5.67 16.56 -13.85
N THR A 93 -5.84 17.73 -13.24
CA THR A 93 -5.48 17.93 -11.82
C THR A 93 -6.43 17.15 -10.91
N PHE A 94 -6.02 16.91 -9.66
CA PHE A 94 -6.87 16.24 -8.66
C PHE A 94 -8.25 16.91 -8.51
N GLU A 95 -8.30 18.25 -8.44
CA GLU A 95 -9.56 19.00 -8.32
C GLU A 95 -10.44 18.80 -9.56
N GLN A 96 -9.88 18.89 -10.76
CA GLN A 96 -10.62 18.69 -12.00
C GLN A 96 -11.18 17.27 -12.09
N LEU A 97 -10.37 16.26 -11.76
CA LEU A 97 -10.81 14.87 -11.77
C LEU A 97 -11.91 14.64 -10.74
N GLN A 98 -11.74 15.12 -9.50
CA GLN A 98 -12.76 15.04 -8.46
C GLN A 98 -14.10 15.68 -8.90
N ARG A 99 -14.07 16.92 -9.41
CA ARG A 99 -15.27 17.62 -9.87
C ARG A 99 -15.92 16.91 -11.06
N SER A 100 -15.12 16.36 -11.97
CA SER A 100 -15.62 15.62 -13.13
C SER A 100 -16.35 14.32 -12.75
N LEU A 101 -15.86 13.59 -11.73
CA LEU A 101 -16.51 12.38 -11.22
C LEU A 101 -17.89 12.68 -10.63
N LEU A 102 -18.04 13.88 -10.06
CA LEU A 102 -19.27 14.42 -9.51
C LEU A 102 -20.21 15.04 -10.56
N ASN A 103 -19.93 14.86 -11.85
CA ASN A 103 -20.70 15.39 -12.97
C ASN A 103 -20.76 16.92 -13.02
N ASP A 104 -19.68 17.59 -12.62
CA ASP A 104 -19.53 19.02 -12.91
C ASP A 104 -19.46 19.23 -14.43
N PRO A 105 -20.40 19.99 -15.04
CA PRO A 105 -20.45 20.19 -16.49
C PRO A 105 -19.17 20.83 -17.05
N GLU A 106 -18.43 21.62 -16.25
CA GLU A 106 -17.18 22.24 -16.68
C GLU A 106 -16.05 21.21 -16.89
N HIS A 107 -16.08 20.12 -16.12
CA HIS A 107 -14.98 19.15 -16.08
C HIS A 107 -15.34 17.77 -16.63
N THR A 108 -16.61 17.52 -16.94
CA THR A 108 -17.07 16.24 -17.51
C THR A 108 -16.36 15.88 -18.81
N GLY A 109 -16.02 16.86 -19.64
CA GLY A 109 -15.29 16.64 -20.89
C GLY A 109 -13.90 16.03 -20.67
N SER A 110 -13.19 16.50 -19.63
CA SER A 110 -11.85 16.00 -19.28
C SER A 110 -11.90 14.54 -18.81
N LEU A 111 -12.94 14.17 -18.03
CA LEU A 111 -13.16 12.78 -17.63
C LEU A 111 -13.36 11.87 -18.83
N VAL A 112 -14.21 12.28 -19.78
CA VAL A 112 -14.46 11.47 -20.98
C VAL A 112 -13.18 11.30 -21.80
N GLN A 113 -12.40 12.37 -21.99
CA GLN A 113 -11.14 12.31 -22.73
C GLN A 113 -10.14 11.37 -22.05
N LEU A 114 -10.00 11.46 -20.73
CA LEU A 114 -9.13 10.57 -19.95
C LEU A 114 -9.58 9.11 -20.05
N THR A 115 -10.86 8.83 -19.83
CA THR A 115 -11.41 7.47 -19.91
C THR A 115 -11.20 6.88 -21.31
N MET A 116 -11.43 7.66 -22.36
CA MET A 116 -11.20 7.21 -23.74
C MET A 116 -9.72 6.91 -24.01
N ALA A 117 -8.81 7.77 -23.56
CA ALA A 117 -7.37 7.58 -23.75
C ALA A 117 -6.88 6.31 -23.02
N LEU A 118 -7.26 6.14 -21.75
CA LEU A 118 -6.92 4.94 -20.98
C LEU A 118 -7.50 3.68 -21.62
N LEU A 119 -8.78 3.71 -22.01
CA LEU A 119 -9.45 2.56 -22.63
C LEU A 119 -8.79 2.18 -23.96
N HIS A 120 -8.41 3.15 -24.78
CA HIS A 120 -7.68 2.91 -26.01
C HIS A 120 -6.36 2.17 -25.73
N GLN A 121 -5.57 2.64 -24.76
CA GLN A 121 -4.31 1.97 -24.39
C GLN A 121 -4.56 0.54 -23.86
N CYS A 122 -5.60 0.34 -23.04
CA CYS A 122 -5.97 -0.97 -22.54
C CYS A 122 -6.34 -1.97 -23.66
N LEU A 123 -6.98 -1.48 -24.73
CA LEU A 123 -7.35 -2.30 -25.89
C LEU A 123 -6.14 -2.68 -26.74
N CYS A 124 -5.13 -1.81 -26.81
CA CYS A 124 -3.87 -2.11 -27.50
C CYS A 124 -3.04 -3.15 -26.73
N ASP A 125 -2.82 -2.94 -25.44
CA ASP A 125 -2.07 -3.84 -24.55
C ASP A 125 -2.49 -3.56 -23.09
N PRO A 126 -3.04 -4.53 -22.33
CA PRO A 126 -2.99 -5.98 -22.56
C PRO A 126 -3.99 -6.53 -23.60
N GLY A 127 -4.91 -5.71 -24.10
CA GLY A 127 -5.99 -6.13 -24.98
C GLY A 127 -7.05 -6.97 -24.27
N VAL A 128 -7.97 -7.52 -25.06
CA VAL A 128 -8.97 -8.48 -24.56
C VAL A 128 -8.46 -9.92 -24.77
N PRO A 129 -8.63 -10.84 -23.79
CA PRO A 129 -8.34 -12.25 -24.00
C PRO A 129 -9.16 -12.75 -25.19
N ALA A 130 -8.59 -13.71 -25.93
CA ALA A 130 -9.10 -14.19 -27.23
C ALA A 130 -10.64 -14.11 -27.29
N PRO A 131 -11.20 -13.23 -28.13
CA PRO A 131 -12.62 -12.90 -28.06
C PRO A 131 -13.41 -14.18 -28.30
N GLY A 132 -14.19 -14.58 -27.30
CA GLY A 132 -15.24 -15.55 -27.53
C GLY A 132 -16.20 -14.99 -28.60
N PRO A 133 -17.01 -15.84 -29.27
CA PRO A 133 -17.93 -15.42 -30.33
C PRO A 133 -18.91 -14.29 -29.97
N TRP A 134 -18.96 -13.89 -28.70
CA TRP A 134 -19.98 -13.05 -28.08
C TRP A 134 -19.50 -11.64 -27.72
N LEU A 135 -18.23 -11.29 -27.97
CA LEU A 135 -17.68 -9.97 -27.63
C LEU A 135 -17.67 -9.01 -28.83
N HIS A 136 -18.85 -8.80 -29.40
CA HIS A 136 -19.08 -7.86 -30.48
C HIS A 136 -19.82 -6.62 -29.93
N CYS A 137 -19.48 -5.45 -30.46
CA CYS A 137 -20.26 -4.23 -30.26
C CYS A 137 -21.67 -4.41 -30.86
N MET A 138 -22.61 -3.51 -30.52
CA MET A 138 -23.96 -3.49 -31.10
C MET A 138 -23.97 -3.43 -32.63
N THR A 139 -22.90 -2.90 -33.23
CA THR A 139 -22.68 -2.87 -34.68
C THR A 139 -22.25 -4.22 -35.29
N GLY A 140 -22.00 -5.25 -34.48
CA GLY A 140 -21.50 -6.55 -34.91
C GLY A 140 -19.98 -6.63 -35.11
N MET A 141 -19.25 -5.53 -34.92
CA MET A 141 -17.79 -5.51 -35.00
C MET A 141 -17.15 -5.99 -33.70
N LYS A 142 -15.94 -6.57 -33.79
CA LYS A 142 -15.17 -6.95 -32.60
C LYS A 142 -14.75 -5.69 -31.85
N VAL A 143 -14.68 -5.77 -30.53
CA VAL A 143 -14.24 -4.66 -29.66
C VAL A 143 -12.86 -4.11 -30.00
N THR A 144 -11.95 -4.96 -30.45
CA THR A 144 -10.58 -4.56 -30.83
C THR A 144 -10.52 -3.77 -32.13
N ASP A 145 -11.57 -3.86 -32.95
CA ASP A 145 -11.59 -3.34 -34.31
C ASP A 145 -12.41 -2.03 -34.41
N VAL A 146 -12.94 -1.55 -33.27
CA VAL A 146 -13.79 -0.35 -33.19
C VAL A 146 -13.03 0.78 -32.52
N ASP A 147 -12.97 1.93 -33.19
CA ASP A 147 -12.38 3.14 -32.63
C ASP A 147 -13.19 3.67 -31.44
N VAL A 148 -12.46 4.03 -30.38
CA VAL A 148 -13.06 4.60 -29.18
C VAL A 148 -13.47 6.06 -29.44
N SER A 149 -14.74 6.38 -29.21
CA SER A 149 -15.33 7.70 -29.40
C SER A 149 -16.25 8.07 -28.23
N LYS A 150 -16.63 9.35 -28.13
CA LYS A 150 -17.57 9.84 -27.10
C LYS A 150 -18.95 9.15 -27.16
N GLY A 151 -19.32 8.55 -28.29
CA GLY A 151 -20.62 7.88 -28.46
C GLY A 151 -20.63 6.41 -28.04
N ASN A 152 -19.49 5.71 -28.13
CA ASN A 152 -19.42 4.26 -27.94
C ASN A 152 -18.51 3.83 -26.77
N TYR A 153 -17.72 4.73 -26.18
CA TYR A 153 -16.76 4.36 -25.13
C TYR A 153 -17.41 3.67 -23.92
N SER A 154 -18.65 4.00 -23.56
CA SER A 154 -19.36 3.32 -22.45
C SER A 154 -19.64 1.85 -22.76
N GLU A 155 -19.99 1.53 -24.01
CA GLU A 155 -20.20 0.16 -24.47
C GLU A 155 -18.87 -0.59 -24.55
N ILE A 156 -17.86 0.01 -25.16
CA ILE A 156 -16.54 -0.59 -25.30
C ILE A 156 -15.93 -0.86 -23.91
N LEU A 157 -16.10 0.06 -22.97
CA LEU A 157 -15.68 -0.09 -21.58
C LEU A 157 -16.38 -1.28 -20.91
N ARG A 158 -17.70 -1.43 -21.09
CA ARG A 158 -18.47 -2.58 -20.59
C ARG A 158 -17.90 -3.89 -21.13
N LEU A 159 -17.69 -3.96 -22.45
CA LEU A 159 -17.20 -5.17 -23.11
C LEU A 159 -15.75 -5.49 -22.70
N PHE A 160 -14.89 -4.48 -22.55
CA PHE A 160 -13.54 -4.64 -22.04
C PHE A 160 -13.54 -5.21 -20.62
N ILE A 161 -14.31 -4.60 -19.71
CA ILE A 161 -14.45 -5.08 -18.32
C ILE A 161 -15.03 -6.49 -18.29
N TRP A 162 -16.04 -6.78 -19.11
CA TRP A 162 -16.60 -8.12 -19.25
C TRP A 162 -15.50 -9.12 -19.68
N ALA A 163 -14.75 -8.83 -20.73
CA ALA A 163 -13.73 -9.74 -21.25
C ALA A 163 -12.65 -10.06 -20.21
N ARG A 164 -12.25 -9.06 -19.41
CA ARG A 164 -11.15 -9.17 -18.46
C ARG A 164 -11.57 -9.67 -17.08
N LYS A 165 -12.65 -9.13 -16.49
CA LYS A 165 -13.16 -9.52 -15.15
C LYS A 165 -14.21 -10.64 -15.19
N GLY A 166 -14.79 -10.93 -16.36
CA GLY A 166 -15.85 -11.91 -16.56
C GLY A 166 -17.27 -11.34 -16.45
N PHE A 167 -18.23 -12.06 -17.03
CA PHE A 167 -19.63 -11.62 -17.22
C PHE A 167 -20.37 -11.28 -15.91
N LYS A 168 -19.96 -11.90 -14.81
CA LYS A 168 -20.62 -11.74 -13.51
C LYS A 168 -20.18 -10.49 -12.74
N CYS A 169 -19.22 -9.73 -13.26
CA CYS A 169 -18.74 -8.50 -12.64
C CYS A 169 -19.86 -7.46 -12.55
N GLU A 170 -20.05 -6.90 -11.35
CA GLU A 170 -21.10 -5.92 -11.07
C GLU A 170 -20.99 -4.67 -11.95
N THR A 171 -19.77 -4.16 -12.13
CA THR A 171 -19.48 -3.00 -12.96
C THR A 171 -19.92 -3.19 -14.41
N SER A 172 -19.70 -4.38 -14.98
CA SER A 172 -20.13 -4.71 -16.34
C SER A 172 -21.65 -4.75 -16.47
N LYS A 173 -22.37 -5.26 -15.45
CA LYS A 173 -23.84 -5.31 -15.48
C LYS A 173 -24.45 -3.92 -15.39
N ILE A 174 -23.87 -3.04 -14.57
CA ILE A 174 -24.37 -1.68 -14.42
C ILE A 174 -24.19 -0.92 -15.74
N LEU A 175 -23.03 -1.05 -16.38
CA LEU A 175 -22.75 -0.42 -17.67
C LEU A 175 -23.64 -0.93 -18.82
N ASP A 176 -24.33 -2.06 -18.65
CA ASP A 176 -25.27 -2.61 -19.63
C ASP A 176 -26.56 -1.77 -19.75
N THR A 177 -26.92 -1.11 -18.65
CA THR A 177 -28.17 -0.33 -18.55
C THR A 177 -27.93 1.15 -18.31
N VAL A 178 -26.74 1.53 -17.83
CA VAL A 178 -26.39 2.90 -17.44
C VAL A 178 -25.10 3.34 -18.11
N PRO A 179 -25.07 4.46 -18.85
CA PRO A 179 -23.84 4.96 -19.45
C PRO A 179 -22.85 5.43 -18.38
N PHE A 180 -21.56 5.42 -18.71
CA PHE A 180 -20.47 5.70 -17.75
C PHE A 180 -20.65 7.02 -16.97
N LEU A 181 -21.08 8.10 -17.64
CA LEU A 181 -21.28 9.40 -16.98
C LEU A 181 -22.44 9.42 -15.98
N ALA A 182 -23.44 8.56 -16.16
CA ALA A 182 -24.58 8.46 -15.26
C ALA A 182 -24.30 7.59 -14.02
N LEU A 183 -23.12 6.97 -13.94
CA LEU A 183 -22.69 6.21 -12.77
C LEU A 183 -22.44 7.12 -11.55
N LYS A 184 -22.40 6.49 -10.37
CA LYS A 184 -21.97 7.17 -9.15
C LYS A 184 -20.48 7.50 -9.22
N ALA A 185 -20.05 8.52 -8.47
CA ALA A 185 -18.69 9.00 -8.50
C ALA A 185 -17.68 7.91 -8.08
N GLU A 186 -18.04 7.06 -7.10
CA GLU A 186 -17.22 5.94 -6.64
C GLU A 186 -17.03 4.88 -7.73
N GLN A 187 -18.10 4.58 -8.49
CA GLN A 187 -18.05 3.59 -9.57
C GLN A 187 -17.18 4.08 -10.73
N LYS A 188 -17.25 5.37 -11.06
CA LYS A 188 -16.38 5.97 -12.08
C LYS A 188 -14.91 5.91 -11.67
N ALA A 189 -14.61 6.27 -10.42
CA ALA A 189 -13.26 6.20 -9.87
C ALA A 189 -12.74 4.76 -9.88
N GLU A 190 -13.55 3.79 -9.46
CA GLU A 190 -13.21 2.36 -9.48
C GLU A 190 -12.90 1.87 -10.90
N ILE A 191 -13.70 2.30 -11.89
CA ILE A 191 -13.46 1.97 -13.29
C ILE A 191 -12.13 2.54 -13.80
N LEU A 192 -11.85 3.82 -13.53
CA LEU A 192 -10.57 4.44 -13.93
C LEU A 192 -9.38 3.72 -13.29
N ALA A 193 -9.48 3.44 -11.98
CA ALA A 193 -8.48 2.68 -11.25
C ALA A 193 -8.30 1.28 -11.83
N TYR A 194 -9.39 0.65 -12.25
CA TYR A 194 -9.33 -0.66 -12.89
C TYR A 194 -8.57 -0.60 -14.23
N LEU A 195 -8.86 0.36 -15.10
CA LEU A 195 -8.13 0.54 -16.37
C LEU A 195 -6.64 0.74 -16.13
N VAL A 196 -6.28 1.60 -15.19
CA VAL A 196 -4.88 1.82 -14.81
C VAL A 196 -4.23 0.53 -14.30
N ASN A 197 -4.92 -0.23 -13.44
CA ASN A 197 -4.39 -1.50 -12.93
C ASN A 197 -4.14 -2.53 -14.04
N GLU A 198 -4.93 -2.52 -15.12
CA GLU A 198 -4.67 -3.33 -16.31
C GLU A 198 -3.43 -2.84 -17.07
N LEU A 199 -3.24 -1.52 -17.18
CA LEU A 199 -2.08 -0.92 -17.86
C LEU A 199 -0.77 -1.08 -17.08
N VAL A 200 -0.80 -1.21 -15.76
CA VAL A 200 0.41 -1.44 -14.94
C VAL A 200 1.20 -2.67 -15.42
N CYS A 201 0.50 -3.68 -15.96
CA CYS A 201 1.11 -4.90 -16.49
C CYS A 201 1.33 -4.86 -18.01
N SER A 202 1.07 -3.73 -18.68
CA SER A 202 1.33 -3.57 -20.11
C SER A 202 2.83 -3.59 -20.39
N ARG A 203 3.22 -4.06 -21.57
CA ARG A 203 4.63 -4.16 -21.98
C ARG A 203 5.35 -2.80 -21.95
N PRO A 204 4.76 -1.68 -22.42
CA PRO A 204 5.43 -0.39 -22.35
C PRO A 204 5.72 0.04 -20.92
N VAL A 205 4.77 -0.19 -19.99
CA VAL A 205 4.96 0.13 -18.57
C VAL A 205 6.02 -0.77 -17.93
N CYS A 206 5.95 -2.08 -18.16
CA CYS A 206 6.96 -3.02 -17.65
C CYS A 206 8.36 -2.67 -18.16
N ALA A 207 8.50 -2.34 -19.44
CA ALA A 207 9.78 -1.94 -20.03
C ALA A 207 10.32 -0.63 -19.42
N GLU A 208 9.45 0.35 -19.16
CA GLU A 208 9.88 1.60 -18.50
C GLU A 208 10.28 1.36 -17.03
N ILE A 209 9.61 0.44 -16.32
CA ILE A 209 10.02 0.03 -14.96
C ILE A 209 11.40 -0.62 -14.97
N GLU A 210 11.66 -1.55 -15.90
CA GLU A 210 12.98 -2.20 -16.05
C GLU A 210 14.08 -1.16 -16.33
N LYS A 211 13.83 -0.24 -17.26
CA LYS A 211 14.73 0.87 -17.57
C LYS A 211 14.99 1.77 -16.35
N HIS A 212 13.96 2.12 -15.58
CA HIS A 212 14.11 2.89 -14.34
C HIS A 212 14.95 2.15 -13.29
N LEU A 213 14.81 0.82 -13.20
CA LEU A 213 15.60 -0.01 -12.29
C LEU A 213 17.08 -0.01 -12.65
N GLU A 214 17.42 -0.13 -13.95
CA GLU A 214 18.79 -0.04 -14.45
C GLU A 214 19.41 1.35 -14.23
N ASN A 215 18.65 2.40 -14.50
CA ASN A 215 19.06 3.78 -14.24
C ASN A 215 19.37 3.99 -12.76
N LEU A 216 18.53 3.47 -11.87
CA LEU A 216 18.72 3.58 -10.44
C LEU A 216 19.98 2.81 -9.97
N ALA A 217 20.26 1.64 -10.54
CA ALA A 217 21.51 0.91 -10.27
C ALA A 217 22.74 1.71 -10.69
N THR A 218 22.67 2.40 -11.84
CA THR A 218 23.74 3.27 -12.33
C THR A 218 23.95 4.48 -11.42
N LEU A 219 22.87 5.18 -11.03
CA LEU A 219 22.93 6.31 -10.10
C LEU A 219 23.51 5.92 -8.74
N ARG A 220 23.23 4.71 -8.23
CA ARG A 220 23.84 4.20 -7.00
C ARG A 220 25.35 4.03 -7.13
N ARG A 221 25.83 3.50 -8.27
CA ARG A 221 27.27 3.37 -8.55
C ARG A 221 27.94 4.73 -8.63
N ASP A 222 27.35 5.66 -9.37
CA ASP A 222 27.90 7.02 -9.54
C ASP A 222 27.94 7.77 -8.21
N LYS A 223 26.87 7.66 -7.42
CA LYS A 223 26.83 8.20 -6.05
C LYS A 223 27.99 7.65 -5.21
N TRP A 224 28.23 6.33 -5.23
CA TRP A 224 29.32 5.72 -4.47
C TRP A 224 30.70 6.25 -4.89
N ILE A 225 30.92 6.46 -6.19
CA ILE A 225 32.15 7.04 -6.73
C ILE A 225 32.32 8.49 -6.25
N VAL A 226 31.27 9.30 -6.33
CA VAL A 226 31.28 10.71 -5.89
C VAL A 226 31.55 10.79 -4.38
N GLU A 227 30.88 9.96 -3.58
CA GLU A 227 31.15 9.87 -2.14
C GLU A 227 32.57 9.43 -1.83
N GLY A 228 33.16 8.56 -2.67
CA GLY A 228 34.58 8.16 -2.59
C GLY A 228 35.52 9.33 -2.78
N LYS A 229 35.31 10.13 -3.84
CA LYS A 229 36.09 11.34 -4.09
C LYS A 229 35.96 12.36 -2.96
N ILE A 230 34.74 12.54 -2.42
CA ILE A 230 34.51 13.43 -1.27
C ILE A 230 35.29 12.95 -0.03
N ARG A 231 35.33 11.63 0.22
CA ARG A 231 36.12 11.06 1.33
C ARG A 231 37.62 11.30 1.14
N GLN A 232 38.14 11.09 -0.07
CA GLN A 232 39.54 11.33 -0.38
C GLN A 232 39.92 12.81 -0.22
N ALA A 233 39.13 13.73 -0.79
CA ALA A 233 39.37 15.17 -0.66
C ALA A 233 39.35 15.65 0.79
N ARG A 234 38.52 15.04 1.65
CA ARG A 234 38.50 15.34 3.11
C ARG A 234 39.77 14.88 3.81
N ILE A 235 40.37 13.76 3.40
CA ILE A 235 41.64 13.26 3.96
C ILE A 235 42.79 14.18 3.53
N GLU A 236 42.85 14.54 2.25
CA GLU A 236 43.86 15.46 1.71
C GLU A 236 43.81 16.82 2.43
N HIS A 237 42.61 17.42 2.55
CA HIS A 237 42.44 18.67 3.30
C HIS A 237 42.81 18.56 4.80
N ALA A 238 42.60 17.39 5.42
CA ALA A 238 43.02 17.18 6.81
C ALA A 238 44.54 17.07 6.95
N ASN A 239 45.23 16.56 5.93
CA ASN A 239 46.68 16.44 5.90
C ASN A 239 47.36 17.78 5.56
N ASP A 240 46.81 18.56 4.61
CA ASP A 240 47.35 19.87 4.23
C ASP A 240 47.22 20.92 5.35
N GLY A 241 46.22 20.76 6.23
CA GLY A 241 46.08 21.56 7.45
C GLY A 241 47.17 21.32 8.52
N SER A 242 48.10 20.38 8.29
CA SER A 242 49.22 20.11 9.20
C SER A 242 50.52 20.85 8.87
N ASP A 243 50.66 21.41 7.66
CA ASP A 243 51.93 21.98 7.18
C ASP A 243 51.99 23.53 7.16
N THR A 244 51.01 24.23 7.74
CA THR A 244 51.12 25.68 8.00
C THR A 244 51.38 25.96 9.49
N SER A 245 52.63 25.69 9.90
CA SER A 245 53.43 26.35 10.96
C SER A 245 52.69 27.12 12.09
N THR A 246 52.71 26.57 13.32
CA THR A 246 53.25 27.27 14.51
C THR A 246 53.69 26.25 15.57
N ASN A 247 54.88 26.48 16.13
CA ASN A 247 55.40 25.77 17.30
C ASN A 247 54.41 25.80 18.48
N SER A 248 53.95 24.63 18.94
CA SER A 248 53.51 24.41 20.33
C SER A 248 53.68 22.93 20.67
N PRO A 249 54.28 22.57 21.82
CA PRO A 249 54.28 21.19 22.25
C PRO A 249 52.87 20.84 22.79
N MET A 250 52.55 19.54 22.71
CA MET A 250 51.58 18.87 23.58
C MET A 250 50.10 19.02 23.22
N LYS A 251 49.62 18.13 22.34
CA LYS A 251 48.28 17.53 22.49
C LYS A 251 48.36 16.02 22.33
N GLN A 252 47.92 15.33 23.37
CA GLN A 252 47.92 13.88 23.51
C GLN A 252 47.14 13.21 22.37
N ARG A 253 47.78 12.20 21.75
CA ARG A 253 47.13 11.21 20.88
C ARG A 253 46.00 10.52 21.64
N LEU A 254 44.76 10.93 21.42
CA LEU A 254 43.61 10.05 21.58
C LEU A 254 43.59 9.10 20.38
N LYS A 255 44.03 7.86 20.61
CA LYS A 255 43.91 6.76 19.65
C LYS A 255 42.42 6.48 19.42
N ILE A 256 41.84 7.06 18.36
CA ILE A 256 40.62 6.50 17.77
C ILE A 256 41.08 5.28 16.98
N LYS A 257 40.78 4.10 17.52
CA LYS A 257 41.01 2.81 16.89
C LYS A 257 40.00 2.65 15.75
N VAL A 258 40.31 3.22 14.59
CA VAL A 258 39.64 2.84 13.33
C VAL A 258 40.23 1.49 12.94
N GLY A 259 39.53 0.43 13.31
CA GLY A 259 39.86 -0.91 12.86
C GLY A 259 39.53 -1.03 11.38
N ASN A 260 40.57 -1.01 10.54
CA ASN A 260 40.49 -1.72 9.27
C ASN A 260 40.71 -3.20 9.55
N THR A 261 39.64 -3.98 9.38
CA THR A 261 39.76 -5.37 8.98
C THR A 261 38.79 -5.55 7.82
N GLU A 262 39.29 -5.34 6.60
CA GLU A 262 38.75 -6.05 5.44
C GLU A 262 39.20 -7.51 5.61
N LYS A 263 38.23 -8.41 5.77
CA LYS A 263 38.27 -9.80 5.30
C LYS A 263 36.83 -10.21 5.00
N ASP A 264 36.60 -10.44 3.71
CA ASP A 264 35.85 -11.54 3.11
C ASP A 264 34.83 -12.25 4.01
N ASP A 265 33.57 -12.28 3.56
CA ASP A 265 32.80 -13.52 3.44
C ASP A 265 31.60 -13.28 2.51
N ASP A 266 31.77 -13.71 1.26
CA ASP A 266 30.70 -14.07 0.34
C ASP A 266 30.04 -15.36 0.86
N GLU A 267 28.86 -15.28 1.48
CA GLU A 267 27.97 -16.45 1.59
C GLU A 267 26.69 -16.23 0.79
N ARG A 268 26.73 -16.77 -0.44
CA ARG A 268 25.55 -17.23 -1.17
C ARG A 268 24.93 -18.38 -0.40
N ASP A 269 23.72 -18.21 0.11
CA ASP A 269 22.89 -19.35 0.46
C ASP A 269 22.05 -19.79 -0.73
N SER A 270 22.58 -20.77 -1.44
CA SER A 270 21.83 -21.67 -2.30
C SER A 270 22.43 -23.05 -2.08
N VAL A 271 21.61 -24.00 -1.60
CA VAL A 271 21.35 -25.30 -2.25
C VAL A 271 20.53 -26.20 -1.30
N LYS A 272 19.46 -26.76 -1.89
CA LYS A 272 18.90 -28.12 -1.77
C LYS A 272 19.29 -28.92 -0.51
N GLY A 273 18.37 -29.46 0.28
CA GLY A 273 17.32 -30.38 -0.18
C GLY A 273 17.91 -31.79 -0.24
N ASP A 274 17.58 -32.62 0.75
CA ASP A 274 17.42 -34.05 0.58
C ASP A 274 16.42 -34.63 1.59
N ASN A 275 15.60 -35.52 1.03
CA ASN A 275 14.41 -36.19 1.54
C ASN A 275 14.70 -37.30 2.55
N ASP A 276 13.68 -37.65 3.37
CA ASP A 276 12.90 -38.90 3.23
C ASP A 276 11.83 -38.95 4.37
N SER A 277 10.54 -38.82 4.04
CA SER A 277 9.53 -39.90 3.86
C SER A 277 9.20 -40.66 5.17
N VAL A 278 7.97 -40.70 5.73
CA VAL A 278 6.81 -41.50 5.28
C VAL A 278 5.59 -41.28 6.22
N TYR A 279 4.41 -41.05 5.61
CA TYR A 279 3.00 -41.33 5.99
C TYR A 279 2.29 -40.73 7.24
N GLY A 280 1.10 -40.14 7.01
CA GLY A 280 0.00 -40.10 8.01
C GLY A 280 -1.03 -38.95 7.92
N THR A 281 -2.03 -39.09 7.05
CA THR A 281 -3.45 -38.63 7.13
C THR A 281 -3.89 -37.41 7.98
N GLU A 282 -4.56 -36.47 7.28
CA GLU A 282 -5.79 -35.71 7.64
C GLU A 282 -5.97 -35.02 9.02
N SER A 283 -6.12 -33.68 9.02
CA SER A 283 -7.38 -32.97 9.36
C SER A 283 -7.16 -31.45 9.63
N LYS A 284 -8.10 -30.63 9.16
CA LYS A 284 -8.12 -29.15 9.26
C LYS A 284 -8.34 -28.66 10.71
N PRO A 285 -7.66 -27.59 11.18
CA PRO A 285 -8.06 -26.92 12.42
C PRO A 285 -9.22 -25.97 12.13
N THR A 286 -10.40 -26.31 12.66
CA THR A 286 -11.56 -25.42 12.70
C THR A 286 -11.45 -24.47 13.89
N CYS A 287 -11.57 -23.18 13.62
CA CYS A 287 -11.69 -22.12 14.62
C CYS A 287 -13.00 -22.32 15.39
N ARG A 288 -12.91 -22.71 16.67
CA ARG A 288 -14.05 -22.76 17.61
C ARG A 288 -14.12 -21.44 18.38
N SER A 289 -14.81 -20.44 17.83
CA SER A 289 -15.24 -19.28 18.58
C SER A 289 -16.47 -18.65 17.93
N ASP A 290 -17.67 -19.18 18.20
CA ASP A 290 -18.92 -18.47 17.88
C ASP A 290 -20.16 -18.89 18.69
N THR A 291 -20.10 -19.95 19.50
CA THR A 291 -21.30 -20.47 20.18
C THR A 291 -21.55 -19.91 21.58
N ALA A 292 -20.65 -19.09 22.13
CA ALA A 292 -20.83 -18.47 23.45
C ALA A 292 -21.48 -17.07 23.38
N ILE A 293 -21.22 -16.30 22.32
CA ILE A 293 -21.76 -14.93 22.16
C ILE A 293 -23.23 -14.98 21.73
N GLN A 294 -23.61 -15.95 20.88
CA GLN A 294 -25.00 -16.12 20.45
C GLN A 294 -25.95 -16.59 21.56
N ARG A 295 -25.45 -17.23 22.64
CA ARG A 295 -26.29 -17.61 23.79
C ARG A 295 -26.64 -16.42 24.67
N LYS A 296 -25.72 -15.46 24.86
CA LYS A 296 -25.98 -14.27 25.71
C LYS A 296 -26.96 -13.27 25.09
N MET A 297 -27.05 -13.18 23.76
CA MET A 297 -28.06 -12.32 23.13
C MET A 297 -29.49 -12.87 23.23
N LYS A 298 -29.66 -14.19 23.37
CA LYS A 298 -30.99 -14.81 23.47
C LYS A 298 -31.62 -14.72 24.86
N GLU A 299 -30.83 -14.43 25.89
CA GLU A 299 -31.31 -14.23 27.27
C GLU A 299 -31.74 -12.78 27.56
N LEU A 300 -31.31 -11.81 26.75
CA LEU A 300 -31.67 -10.38 26.92
C LEU A 300 -32.92 -9.94 26.14
N THR A 301 -33.56 -10.84 25.39
CA THR A 301 -34.75 -10.51 24.57
C THR A 301 -36.04 -11.19 25.10
N LYS A 302 -36.05 -11.61 26.37
CA LYS A 302 -37.27 -12.08 27.05
C LYS A 302 -37.62 -11.14 28.20
N VAL A 303 -38.29 -10.05 27.86
CA VAL A 303 -39.36 -9.42 28.65
C VAL A 303 -40.47 -9.08 27.67
#